data_AF-A0A2W4WSD9-F1
#
_entry.id   AF-A0A2W4WSD9-F1
#
_cell.length_a   1.000
_cell.length_b   1.000
_cell.length_c   1.000
_cell.angle_alpha   90.00
_cell.angle_beta   90.00
_cell.angle_gamma   90.00
#
_symmetry.space_group_name_H-M   'P 1'
#
loop_
_entity.id
_entity.type
_entity.pdbx_description
1 polymer ?
#
loop_
_entity_poly.entity_id
_entity_poly.type
_entity_poly.pdbx_seq_one_letter_code
_entity_poly.pdbx_strand_id
1 'polypeptide(L)'
;VAVDPPPAPPTPAVLTGVTWLEQPNANDYVRYYPPRAMERDQEARVQLDCLVSADGRISCTVTSEDPTGWGFGEASLRVARHFRVAATTADGRPTSGGRIRRTIVWRLG
;
A
#
# COMPACT_ATOMS: atom_id res chain seq x y z
N VAL A 1 -27.42 30.03 -22.74
CA VAL A 1 -27.64 28.68 -22.20
C VAL A 1 -26.43 28.35 -21.35
N ALA A 2 -26.59 28.26 -20.02
CA ALA A 2 -25.53 27.78 -19.16
C ALA A 2 -25.40 26.27 -19.41
N VAL A 3 -24.24 25.81 -19.86
CA VAL A 3 -23.96 24.39 -20.03
C VAL A 3 -23.49 23.90 -18.66
N ASP A 4 -24.25 23.00 -18.03
CA ASP A 4 -23.82 22.36 -16.79
C ASP A 4 -22.45 21.68 -17.00
N PRO A 5 -21.50 21.82 -16.05
CA PRO A 5 -20.23 21.12 -16.14
C PRO A 5 -20.47 19.59 -16.07
N PRO A 6 -19.70 18.78 -16.83
CA PRO A 6 -19.83 17.33 -16.77
C PRO A 6 -19.59 16.81 -15.34
N PRO A 7 -20.28 15.74 -14.92
CA PRO A 7 -20.08 15.16 -13.59
C PRO A 7 -18.62 14.72 -13.41
N ALA A 8 -18.06 15.06 -12.25
CA ALA A 8 -16.70 14.66 -11.91
C ALA A 8 -16.56 13.12 -11.98
N PRO A 9 -15.39 12.60 -12.40
CA PRO A 9 -15.17 11.15 -12.43
C PRO A 9 -15.37 10.56 -11.02
N PRO A 10 -15.91 9.35 -10.92
CA PRO A 10 -16.15 8.71 -9.64
C PRO A 10 -14.82 8.51 -8.90
N THR A 11 -14.76 8.94 -7.63
CA THR A 11 -13.61 8.68 -6.75
C THR A 11 -13.42 7.18 -6.60
N PRO A 12 -12.19 6.64 -6.72
CA PRO A 12 -11.93 5.23 -6.47
C PRO A 12 -12.47 4.79 -5.11
N ALA A 13 -13.26 3.71 -5.10
CA ALA A 13 -13.82 3.18 -3.87
C ALA A 13 -12.70 2.66 -2.95
N VAL A 14 -12.75 3.04 -1.67
CA VAL A 14 -11.85 2.45 -0.67
C VAL A 14 -12.35 1.04 -0.35
N LEU A 15 -11.55 0.04 -0.70
CA LEU A 15 -11.85 -1.36 -0.51
C LEU A 15 -11.62 -1.78 0.95
N THR A 16 -12.59 -2.50 1.48
CA THR A 16 -12.52 -3.22 2.75
C THR A 16 -12.76 -4.71 2.48
N GLY A 17 -12.17 -5.59 3.29
CA GLY A 17 -12.40 -7.05 3.15
C GLY A 17 -11.81 -7.66 1.87
N VAL A 18 -10.66 -7.18 1.41
CA VAL A 18 -9.92 -7.80 0.31
C VAL A 18 -9.26 -9.09 0.76
N THR A 19 -9.21 -10.09 -0.13
CA THR A 19 -8.44 -11.32 0.09
C THR A 19 -7.04 -11.15 -0.49
N TRP A 20 -6.01 -11.37 0.34
CA TRP A 20 -4.61 -11.34 -0.09
C TRP A 20 -4.19 -12.71 -0.62
N LEU A 21 -3.74 -12.76 -1.87
CA LEU A 21 -3.19 -13.97 -2.48
C LEU A 21 -1.69 -14.10 -2.21
N GLU A 22 -0.99 -12.98 -2.24
CA GLU A 22 0.46 -12.91 -2.00
C GLU A 22 0.73 -11.78 -1.01
N GLN A 23 1.62 -12.06 -0.06
CA GLN A 23 2.10 -11.10 0.92
C GLN A 23 3.62 -11.24 1.07
N PRO A 24 4.35 -10.12 1.28
CA PRO A 24 5.76 -10.16 1.63
C PRO A 24 5.97 -10.96 2.91
N ASN A 25 7.04 -11.73 2.94
CA ASN A 25 7.46 -12.51 4.09
C ASN A 25 8.55 -11.79 4.90
N ALA A 26 8.99 -12.39 6.00
CA ALA A 26 10.01 -11.80 6.88
C ALA A 26 11.32 -11.46 6.15
N ASN A 27 11.77 -12.29 5.20
CA ASN A 27 12.99 -12.04 4.45
C ASN A 27 12.85 -10.82 3.53
N ASP A 28 11.66 -10.54 2.99
CA ASP A 28 11.41 -9.33 2.21
C ASP A 28 11.59 -8.08 3.08
N TYR A 29 11.07 -8.10 4.32
CA TYR A 29 11.25 -7.00 5.26
C TYR A 29 12.73 -6.81 5.63
N VAL A 30 13.44 -7.89 5.97
CA VAL A 30 14.88 -7.81 6.28
C VAL A 30 15.67 -7.25 5.10
N ARG A 31 15.39 -7.74 3.88
CA ARG A 31 16.08 -7.32 2.66
C ARG A 31 15.90 -5.83 2.36
N TYR A 32 14.73 -5.27 2.64
CA TYR A 32 14.42 -3.88 2.32
C TYR A 32 14.58 -2.92 3.49
N TYR A 33 14.98 -3.40 4.68
CA TYR A 33 15.22 -2.57 5.85
C TYR A 33 16.25 -1.48 5.52
N PRO A 34 15.98 -0.19 5.80
CA PRO A 34 16.95 0.87 5.53
C PRO A 34 18.24 0.66 6.34
N PRO A 35 19.43 0.60 5.70
CA PRO A 35 20.68 0.28 6.40
C PRO A 35 20.97 1.22 7.57
N ARG A 36 20.81 2.54 7.37
CA ARG A 36 21.00 3.55 8.43
C ARG A 36 20.05 3.36 9.61
N ALA A 37 18.81 2.93 9.35
CA ALA A 37 17.84 2.68 10.41
C ALA A 37 18.19 1.40 11.17
N MET A 38 18.64 0.36 10.46
CA MET A 38 19.12 -0.89 11.07
C MET A 38 20.32 -0.66 11.99
N GLU A 39 21.30 0.13 11.57
CA GLU A 39 22.50 0.48 12.37
C GLU A 39 22.22 1.31 13.63
N ARG A 40 20.99 1.84 13.75
CA ARG A 40 20.56 2.73 14.83
C ARG A 40 19.35 2.18 15.59
N ASP A 41 19.04 0.91 15.37
CA ASP A 41 17.90 0.23 15.97
C ASP A 41 16.57 1.00 15.81
N GLN A 42 16.43 1.72 14.70
CA GLN A 42 15.27 2.55 14.45
C GLN A 42 14.16 1.72 13.82
N GLU A 43 12.97 1.81 14.38
CA GLU A 43 11.72 1.24 13.87
C GLU A 43 10.82 2.32 13.28
N ALA A 44 9.81 1.94 12.49
CA ALA A 44 8.87 2.92 11.95
C ALA A 44 7.50 2.33 11.59
N ARG A 45 6.51 3.23 11.55
CA ARG A 45 5.20 2.98 10.95
C ARG A 45 5.07 3.80 9.67
N VAL A 46 4.68 3.14 8.59
CA VAL A 46 4.43 3.79 7.30
C VAL A 46 3.00 3.52 6.86
N GLN A 47 2.27 4.59 6.54
CA GLN A 47 0.93 4.52 5.98
C GLN A 47 1.02 4.71 4.47
N LEU A 48 0.34 3.83 3.75
CA LEU A 48 0.30 3.79 2.29
C LEU A 48 -1.13 3.92 1.81
N ASP A 49 -1.29 4.65 0.70
CA ASP A 49 -2.49 4.64 -0.12
C ASP A 49 -2.18 3.96 -1.45
N CYS A 50 -2.90 2.87 -1.72
CA CYS A 50 -2.61 1.94 -2.80
C CYS A 50 -3.76 1.84 -3.79
N LEU A 51 -3.46 1.82 -5.08
CA LEU A 51 -4.41 1.52 -6.15
C LEU A 51 -4.22 0.07 -6.63
N VAL A 52 -5.33 -0.64 -6.81
CA VAL A 52 -5.33 -2.02 -7.30
C VAL A 52 -5.40 -2.06 -8.83
N SER A 53 -4.43 -2.72 -9.44
CA SER A 53 -4.37 -3.01 -10.87
C SER A 53 -5.27 -4.20 -11.26
N ALA A 54 -5.59 -4.34 -12.54
CA ALA A 54 -6.46 -5.41 -13.05
C ALA A 54 -5.92 -6.84 -12.79
N ASP A 55 -4.60 -6.99 -12.63
CA ASP A 55 -3.92 -8.25 -12.30
C ASP A 55 -3.86 -8.56 -10.78
N GLY A 56 -4.47 -7.69 -9.97
CA GLY A 56 -4.48 -7.77 -8.51
C GLY A 56 -3.23 -7.21 -7.83
N ARG A 57 -2.28 -6.65 -8.59
CA ARG A 57 -1.09 -5.98 -8.02
C ARG A 57 -1.49 -4.62 -7.48
N ILE A 58 -0.72 -4.11 -6.52
CA ILE A 58 -0.97 -2.79 -5.93
C ILE A 58 0.16 -1.82 -6.23
N SER A 59 -0.20 -0.60 -6.58
CA SER A 59 0.71 0.53 -6.73
C SER A 59 0.42 1.53 -5.63
N CYS A 60 1.40 1.78 -4.76
CA CYS A 60 1.20 2.58 -3.55
C CYS A 60 1.93 3.91 -3.59
N THR A 61 1.42 4.84 -2.80
CA THR A 61 2.06 6.11 -2.44
C THR A 61 2.14 6.21 -0.92
N VAL A 62 3.18 6.88 -0.40
CA VAL A 62 3.33 7.09 1.04
C VAL A 62 2.48 8.28 1.45
N THR A 63 1.61 8.07 2.43
CA THR A 63 0.81 9.15 3.03
C THR A 63 1.38 9.64 4.35
N SER A 64 2.10 8.78 5.09
CA SER A 64 2.78 9.13 6.33
C SER A 64 3.92 8.15 6.60
N GLU A 65 5.01 8.65 7.15
CA GLU A 65 6.13 7.88 7.72
C GLU A 65 6.39 8.43 9.12
N ASP A 66 6.54 7.56 10.12
CA ASP A 66 6.84 7.97 11.49
C ASP A 66 7.80 6.98 12.15
N PRO A 67 9.02 7.41 12.56
CA PRO A 67 9.59 8.73 12.36
C PRO A 67 9.97 8.98 10.89
N THR A 68 9.86 10.24 10.44
CA THR A 68 10.23 10.64 9.07
C THR A 68 11.75 10.65 8.85
N GLY A 69 12.17 10.51 7.60
CA GLY A 69 13.57 10.75 7.19
C GLY A 69 14.52 9.58 7.37
N TRP A 70 14.02 8.38 7.66
CA TRP A 70 14.82 7.17 7.84
C TRP A 70 14.80 6.23 6.63
N GLY A 71 14.00 6.56 5.60
CA GLY A 71 13.92 5.82 4.34
C GLY A 71 12.90 4.68 4.38
N PHE A 72 12.06 4.62 5.41
CA PHE A 72 11.03 3.59 5.54
C PHE A 72 9.91 3.74 4.52
N GLY A 73 9.60 4.96 4.09
CA GLY A 73 8.64 5.23 3.02
C GLY A 73 9.03 4.52 1.74
N GLU A 74 10.25 4.73 1.25
CA GLU A 74 10.75 4.05 0.06
C GLU A 74 10.82 2.54 0.23
N ALA A 75 11.31 2.07 1.38
CA ALA A 75 11.35 0.65 1.70
C ALA A 75 9.95 0.02 1.65
N SER A 76 8.95 0.72 2.19
CA SER A 76 7.55 0.30 2.19
C SER A 76 6.98 0.22 0.78
N LEU A 77 7.34 1.15 -0.12
CA LEU A 77 6.97 1.06 -1.53
C LEU A 77 7.62 -0.14 -2.24
N ARG A 78 8.85 -0.52 -1.86
CA ARG A 78 9.49 -1.73 -2.41
C ARG A 78 8.80 -3.00 -1.94
N VAL A 79 8.48 -3.08 -0.65
CA VAL A 79 7.71 -4.18 -0.04
C VAL A 79 6.29 -4.24 -0.62
N ALA A 80 5.66 -3.10 -0.90
CA ALA A 80 4.32 -3.01 -1.47
C ALA A 80 4.18 -3.77 -2.80
N ARG A 81 5.26 -3.84 -3.58
CA ARG A 81 5.33 -4.60 -4.83
C ARG A 81 5.32 -6.12 -4.62
N HIS A 82 5.26 -6.65 -3.42
CA HIS A 82 5.13 -8.09 -3.19
C HIS A 82 3.69 -8.50 -2.89
N PHE A 83 2.81 -7.53 -2.66
CA PHE A 83 1.41 -7.84 -2.42
C PHE A 83 0.65 -8.14 -3.71
N ARG A 84 -0.32 -9.04 -3.58
CA ARG A 84 -1.34 -9.29 -4.60
C ARG A 84 -2.68 -9.60 -3.93
N VAL A 85 -3.75 -9.00 -4.43
CA VAL A 85 -5.12 -9.25 -3.98
C VAL A 85 -5.88 -10.11 -4.98
N ALA A 86 -6.92 -10.78 -4.50
CA ALA A 86 -7.90 -11.45 -5.35
C ALA A 86 -8.65 -10.42 -6.23
N ALA A 87 -9.12 -10.87 -7.39
CA ALA A 87 -9.87 -10.03 -8.33
C ALA A 87 -11.22 -9.55 -7.76
N THR A 88 -11.76 -10.27 -6.77
CA THR A 88 -12.99 -9.94 -6.06
C THR A 88 -12.78 -9.89 -4.55
N THR A 89 -13.50 -8.99 -3.87
CA THR A 89 -13.60 -8.99 -2.40
C THR A 89 -14.39 -10.20 -1.92
N ALA A 90 -14.40 -10.45 -0.60
CA ALA A 90 -15.20 -11.51 0.00
C ALA A 90 -16.71 -11.38 -0.33
N ASP A 91 -17.21 -10.16 -0.50
CA ASP A 91 -18.61 -9.86 -0.86
C ASP A 91 -18.87 -9.90 -2.38
N GLY A 92 -17.90 -10.33 -3.20
CA GLY A 92 -18.04 -10.44 -4.66
C GLY A 92 -17.88 -9.14 -5.45
N ARG A 93 -17.40 -8.04 -4.83
CA ARG A 93 -17.14 -6.78 -5.55
C ARG A 93 -15.79 -6.84 -6.28
N PRO A 94 -15.64 -6.28 -7.49
CA PRO A 94 -14.35 -6.22 -8.16
C PRO A 94 -13.36 -5.35 -7.36
N THR A 95 -12.10 -5.77 -7.29
CA THR A 95 -11.03 -5.01 -6.60
C THR A 95 -10.29 -4.06 -7.52
N SER A 96 -10.27 -4.31 -8.82
CA SER A 96 -9.56 -3.46 -9.80
C SER A 96 -10.08 -2.02 -9.79
N GLY A 97 -9.16 -1.06 -9.84
CA GLY A 97 -9.48 0.37 -9.74
C GLY A 97 -9.86 0.84 -8.34
N GLY A 98 -9.98 -0.07 -7.37
CA GLY A 98 -10.23 0.26 -5.96
C GLY A 98 -8.95 0.71 -5.24
N ARG A 99 -9.14 1.42 -4.12
CA ARG A 99 -8.07 1.90 -3.25
C ARG A 99 -7.98 1.10 -1.96
N ILE A 100 -6.76 0.83 -1.48
CA ILE A 100 -6.50 0.17 -0.21
C ILE A 100 -5.61 1.07 0.64
N ARG A 101 -5.97 1.26 1.91
CA ARG A 101 -5.07 1.87 2.91
C ARG A 101 -4.30 0.76 3.61
N ARG A 102 -2.97 0.76 3.48
CA ARG A 102 -2.12 -0.26 4.09
C ARG A 102 -1.12 0.38 5.03
N THR A 103 -1.02 -0.15 6.24
CA THR A 103 0.03 0.22 7.19
C THR A 103 1.11 -0.85 7.18
N ILE A 104 2.35 -0.43 6.99
CA ILE A 104 3.53 -1.27 7.19
C ILE A 104 4.19 -0.86 8.51
N VAL A 105 4.50 -1.85 9.35
CA VAL A 105 5.21 -1.64 10.61
C VAL A 105 6.56 -2.34 10.49
N TRP A 106 7.62 -1.54 10.53
CA TRP A 106 9.00 -1.98 10.53
C TRP A 106 9.44 -2.19 11.97
N ARG A 107 9.92 -3.39 12.27
CA ARG A 107 10.44 -3.75 13.58
C ARG A 107 11.76 -4.50 13.45
N LEU A 108 12.62 -4.31 14.44
CA LEU A 108 13.76 -5.16 14.67
C LEU A 108 13.33 -6.12 15.79
N GLY A 109 13.28 -7.41 15.47
CA GLY A 109 12.67 -8.43 16.34
C GLY A 109 13.29 -8.52 17.73
#